data_AF-G3AF70-F1
#
_entry.id   AF-G3AF70-F1
#
_cell.length_a   1.000
_cell.length_b   1.000
_cell.length_c   1.000
_cell.angle_alpha   90.00
_cell.angle_beta   90.00
_cell.angle_gamma   90.00
#
_symmetry.space_group_name_H-M   'P 1'
#
loop_
_entity.id
_entity.type
_entity.pdbx_description
1 polymer ?
#
loop_
_entity_poly.entity_id
_entity_poly.type
_entity_poly.pdbx_seq_one_letter_code
_entity_poly.pdbx_strand_id
1 'polypeptide(L)'
;MFGQTGGSKFKPRQRQKSILPLPATFNRIHTLQRKNIPWIALLILFMWYFFNPFGVIAGMFRSATPNSYPPPHPLTSHNVIETNSRFIYPALELSPYLKGLPLDRIMKVSRVRDSNFPEIEKTLIKSLNSLDDPDVETQRAKEEAENAVSDVSKAINSFKNQDKVVFKPKNPDDYPQVIIVTAVDYERYSLDGMTKLIQNRVDYAHFQNYGTFVRYSQEFLPQLNAQSFLQTREKAKWVRIYCMQAARFAFPKAKWFWFVDQDSLIMDMDINIEQYMLNDDALDPIMMREQPLVPPSGAIKTYKNVRANSIKLIVTQSESMIETTSFVLRNDHVAKSILEIWGNQLYLNYQSFPYGPDSAITHILQWHPFILSKTTIVPAKTIAAAHNFKKKEDSKFTYSEGDFVVQWGDCKAPACEQILNQYDMLVKKPSK
;
A
#
# COMPACT_ATOMS: atom_id res chain seq x y z
N MET A 1 -21.50 48.50 -47.63
CA MET A 1 -22.33 48.40 -48.86
C MET A 1 -21.52 47.66 -49.93
N PHE A 2 -22.11 47.30 -51.07
CA PHE A 2 -21.51 46.36 -52.03
C PHE A 2 -20.43 46.97 -52.95
N GLY A 3 -19.36 46.20 -53.21
CA GLY A 3 -19.04 45.69 -54.54
C GLY A 3 -18.23 46.53 -55.55
N GLN A 4 -17.26 45.85 -56.20
CA GLN A 4 -16.72 46.02 -57.57
C GLN A 4 -16.10 47.41 -57.94
N THR A 5 -14.97 47.56 -58.64
CA THR A 5 -14.34 46.83 -59.77
C THR A 5 -12.81 47.11 -59.79
N GLY A 6 -12.05 46.64 -60.81
CA GLY A 6 -10.66 47.06 -61.04
C GLY A 6 -10.28 47.08 -62.53
N GLY A 7 -9.19 47.78 -62.91
CA GLY A 7 -8.82 47.96 -64.34
C GLY A 7 -7.42 48.54 -64.67
N SER A 8 -6.43 47.66 -64.82
CA SER A 8 -5.38 47.64 -65.88
C SER A 8 -4.45 48.84 -66.25
N LYS A 9 -3.11 48.57 -66.18
CA LYS A 9 -2.06 48.74 -67.25
C LYS A 9 -1.63 50.19 -67.69
N PHE A 10 -0.40 50.50 -68.18
CA PHE A 10 0.88 49.76 -68.40
C PHE A 10 2.11 50.69 -68.71
N LYS A 11 3.34 50.29 -68.32
CA LYS A 11 4.68 50.57 -68.94
C LYS A 11 5.21 52.05 -68.96
N PRO A 12 6.50 52.36 -69.27
CA PRO A 12 7.70 51.56 -69.69
C PRO A 12 8.93 51.78 -68.73
N ARG A 13 10.27 51.68 -69.01
CA ARG A 13 11.11 51.25 -70.18
C ARG A 13 12.45 50.51 -69.84
N GLN A 14 13.62 51.18 -69.89
CA GLN A 14 15.03 50.71 -70.16
C GLN A 14 16.03 51.85 -69.74
N ARG A 15 17.40 51.83 -69.67
CA ARG A 15 18.62 50.97 -69.87
C ARG A 15 19.88 51.82 -69.39
N GLN A 16 21.17 51.43 -69.22
CA GLN A 16 21.94 50.17 -68.96
C GLN A 16 23.45 50.45 -68.61
N LYS A 17 24.05 49.80 -67.58
CA LYS A 17 25.48 49.38 -67.35
C LYS A 17 26.74 50.23 -67.72
N SER A 18 27.68 50.31 -66.76
CA SER A 18 29.15 50.08 -66.88
C SER A 18 29.66 49.51 -65.52
N ILE A 19 30.52 48.49 -65.32
CA ILE A 19 31.80 47.96 -65.86
C ILE A 19 33.01 48.32 -64.95
N LEU A 20 33.63 47.30 -64.33
CA LEU A 20 35.07 47.12 -64.05
C LEU A 20 35.35 45.60 -63.80
N PRO A 21 36.59 45.08 -63.99
CA PRO A 21 36.88 43.63 -64.04
C PRO A 21 37.58 43.00 -62.81
N LEU A 22 37.69 41.65 -62.82
CA LEU A 22 38.34 40.77 -61.82
C LEU A 22 39.86 40.62 -62.06
N PRO A 23 40.66 40.22 -61.04
CA PRO A 23 40.90 38.79 -60.74
C PRO A 23 40.86 38.48 -59.20
N ALA A 24 41.02 37.26 -58.67
CA ALA A 24 41.48 36.00 -59.27
C ALA A 24 40.77 34.73 -58.72
N THR A 25 40.75 33.68 -59.56
CA THR A 25 40.82 32.24 -59.21
C THR A 25 40.07 31.69 -57.98
N PHE A 26 38.76 31.50 -58.09
CA PHE A 26 38.08 30.30 -57.53
C PHE A 26 37.05 29.67 -58.50
N ASN A 27 37.31 29.78 -59.82
CA ASN A 27 36.50 29.20 -60.89
C ASN A 27 36.63 27.66 -61.00
N ARG A 28 36.21 26.92 -59.96
CA ARG A 28 35.90 25.48 -60.09
C ARG A 28 34.88 24.89 -59.11
N ILE A 29 34.16 25.71 -58.33
CA ILE A 29 33.01 25.26 -57.50
C ILE A 29 31.68 25.85 -58.02
N HIS A 30 31.47 25.81 -59.34
CA HIS A 30 30.31 26.47 -59.97
C HIS A 30 29.45 25.55 -60.87
N THR A 31 29.53 24.23 -60.65
CA THR A 31 28.71 23.22 -61.36
C THR A 31 27.97 22.24 -60.43
N LEU A 32 28.13 22.30 -59.10
CA LEU A 32 27.20 21.61 -58.19
C LEU A 32 25.85 22.35 -58.24
N GLN A 33 24.87 21.77 -58.93
CA GLN A 33 23.69 22.50 -59.37
C GLN A 33 22.77 22.90 -58.20
N ARG A 34 22.48 24.21 -58.10
CA ARG A 34 21.53 24.82 -57.15
C ARG A 34 20.14 24.15 -57.12
N LYS A 35 19.76 23.43 -58.18
CA LYS A 35 18.51 22.64 -58.28
C LYS A 35 18.39 21.53 -57.23
N ASN A 36 19.49 20.90 -56.82
CA ASN A 36 19.44 19.72 -55.96
C ASN A 36 19.57 20.04 -54.47
N ILE A 37 19.89 21.28 -54.09
CA ILE A 37 20.00 21.72 -52.69
C ILE A 37 18.73 21.40 -51.86
N PRO A 38 17.49 21.73 -52.29
CA PRO A 38 16.30 21.37 -51.52
C PRO A 38 16.09 19.85 -51.42
N TRP A 39 16.47 19.09 -52.46
CA TRP A 39 16.40 17.62 -52.44
C TRP A 39 17.43 17.00 -51.50
N ILE A 40 18.65 17.53 -51.45
CA ILE A 40 19.71 17.12 -50.52
C ILE A 40 19.31 17.49 -49.09
N ALA A 41 18.72 18.67 -48.86
CA ALA A 41 18.20 19.07 -47.55
C ALA A 41 17.04 18.16 -47.09
N LEU A 42 16.13 17.79 -47.99
CA LEU A 42 15.09 16.78 -47.72
C LEU A 42 15.68 15.40 -47.44
N LEU A 43 16.72 14.96 -48.17
CA LEU A 43 17.41 13.69 -47.92
C LEU A 43 18.12 13.68 -46.56
N ILE A 44 18.74 14.78 -46.17
CA ILE A 44 19.38 14.95 -44.85
C ILE A 44 18.33 14.97 -43.73
N LEU A 45 17.21 15.69 -43.91
CA LEU A 45 16.09 15.67 -42.97
C LEU A 45 15.46 14.27 -42.84
N PHE A 46 15.28 13.57 -43.97
CA PHE A 46 14.80 12.19 -44.00
C PHE A 46 15.77 11.25 -43.28
N MET A 47 17.08 11.36 -43.53
CA MET A 47 18.10 10.59 -42.79
C MET A 47 18.10 10.92 -41.30
N TRP A 48 17.98 12.19 -40.92
CA TRP A 48 17.95 12.61 -39.53
C TRP A 48 16.71 12.10 -38.80
N TYR A 49 15.54 12.11 -39.46
CA TYR A 49 14.27 11.64 -38.92
C TYR A 49 14.18 10.11 -38.84
N PHE A 50 14.59 9.37 -39.87
CA PHE A 50 14.47 7.90 -39.91
C PHE A 50 15.66 7.14 -39.33
N PHE A 51 16.89 7.64 -39.51
CA PHE A 51 18.11 6.92 -39.08
C PHE A 51 18.77 7.53 -37.84
N ASN A 52 18.42 8.77 -37.47
CA ASN A 52 18.94 9.51 -36.32
C ASN A 52 20.45 9.23 -36.07
N PRO A 53 21.36 9.68 -36.95
CA PRO A 53 22.77 9.28 -36.91
C PRO A 53 23.50 9.69 -35.62
N PHE A 54 23.00 10.71 -34.92
CA PHE A 54 23.51 11.11 -33.60
C PHE A 54 22.82 10.39 -32.43
N GLY A 55 21.77 9.59 -32.67
CA GLY A 55 21.09 8.78 -31.66
C GLY A 55 22.00 7.72 -31.02
N VAL A 56 22.93 7.14 -31.80
CA VAL A 56 23.96 6.22 -31.28
C VAL A 56 24.94 6.97 -30.37
N ILE A 57 25.37 8.17 -30.77
CA ILE A 57 26.31 9.01 -29.99
C ILE A 57 25.63 9.56 -28.73
N ALA A 58 24.37 9.97 -28.83
CA ALA A 58 23.54 10.36 -27.69
C ALA A 58 23.21 9.17 -26.76
N GLY A 59 23.15 7.95 -27.28
CA GLY A 59 23.14 6.72 -26.47
C GLY A 59 24.46 6.51 -25.72
N MET A 60 25.59 6.76 -26.39
CA MET A 60 26.94 6.66 -25.82
C MET A 60 27.20 7.67 -24.68
N PHE A 61 26.65 8.89 -24.80
CA PHE A 61 26.72 9.92 -23.76
C PHE A 61 25.54 9.89 -22.76
N ARG A 62 24.53 9.03 -22.96
CA ARG A 62 23.57 8.69 -21.91
C ARG A 62 24.26 7.74 -20.93
N SER A 63 24.95 8.32 -19.95
CA SER A 63 25.29 7.62 -18.72
C SER A 63 24.00 7.28 -17.98
N ALA A 64 23.35 6.19 -18.40
CA ALA A 64 22.29 5.51 -17.66
C ALA A 64 22.92 4.79 -16.46
N THR A 65 23.58 5.55 -15.58
CA THR A 65 23.82 5.12 -14.20
C THR A 65 22.43 4.86 -13.61
N PRO A 66 22.06 3.61 -13.32
CA PRO A 66 20.80 3.36 -12.64
C PRO A 66 20.88 4.11 -11.30
N ASN A 67 19.82 4.82 -10.92
CA ASN A 67 19.79 5.52 -9.64
C ASN A 67 19.97 4.48 -8.53
N SER A 68 21.17 4.45 -7.93
CA SER A 68 21.53 3.48 -6.91
C SER A 68 20.90 3.87 -5.57
N TYR A 69 19.58 3.72 -5.48
CA TYR A 69 18.87 3.84 -4.22
C TYR A 69 19.43 2.84 -3.19
N PRO A 70 19.47 3.20 -1.89
CA PRO A 70 19.83 2.25 -0.84
C PRO A 70 18.87 1.05 -0.84
N PRO A 71 19.32 -0.12 -0.36
CA PRO A 71 18.43 -1.28 -0.23
C PRO A 71 17.25 -0.94 0.70
N PRO A 72 16.04 -1.46 0.41
CA PRO A 72 14.91 -1.25 1.29
C PRO A 72 15.16 -1.96 2.63
N HIS A 73 14.84 -1.28 3.73
CA HIS A 73 15.04 -1.76 5.09
C HIS A 73 13.82 -1.39 5.97
N PRO A 74 13.59 -2.02 7.12
CA PRO A 74 12.49 -1.65 8.01
C PRO A 74 12.72 -0.26 8.61
N LEU A 75 11.66 0.38 9.11
CA LEU A 75 11.73 1.77 9.64
C LEU A 75 12.68 1.93 10.84
N THR A 76 12.99 0.83 11.51
CA THR A 76 13.60 0.79 12.84
C THR A 76 15.04 0.27 12.85
N SER A 77 15.48 -0.39 11.79
CA SER A 77 16.81 -1.00 11.64
C SER A 77 17.22 -1.02 10.16
N HIS A 78 18.52 -1.10 9.89
CA HIS A 78 19.02 -1.31 8.52
C HIS A 78 19.16 -2.80 8.17
N ASN A 79 19.02 -3.69 9.17
CA ASN A 79 19.24 -5.13 9.03
C ASN A 79 17.91 -5.88 8.88
N VAL A 80 17.95 -7.05 8.25
CA VAL A 80 16.81 -7.96 8.06
C VAL A 80 17.14 -9.37 8.54
N ILE A 81 16.12 -10.10 8.96
CA ILE A 81 16.17 -11.52 9.35
C ILE A 81 15.38 -12.28 8.28
N GLU A 82 16.09 -13.03 7.45
CA GLU A 82 15.48 -13.75 6.32
C GLU A 82 14.86 -15.07 6.80
N THR A 83 13.58 -15.31 6.49
CA THR A 83 12.89 -16.58 6.77
C THR A 83 12.34 -17.22 5.50
N ASN A 84 12.41 -18.55 5.44
CA ASN A 84 11.77 -19.34 4.37
C ASN A 84 10.32 -19.73 4.70
N SER A 85 9.81 -19.36 5.87
CA SER A 85 8.39 -19.53 6.21
C SER A 85 7.56 -18.44 5.56
N ARG A 86 6.58 -18.84 4.73
CA ARG A 86 5.54 -17.93 4.21
C ARG A 86 4.54 -17.48 5.28
N PHE A 87 4.63 -18.04 6.49
CA PHE A 87 3.84 -17.66 7.64
C PHE A 87 4.75 -16.88 8.61
N ILE A 88 4.52 -15.56 8.71
CA ILE A 88 5.22 -14.65 9.61
C ILE A 88 4.20 -14.17 10.64
N TYR A 89 4.37 -14.56 11.89
CA TYR A 89 3.54 -14.15 13.03
C TYR A 89 4.43 -14.09 14.29
N PRO A 90 4.06 -13.35 15.34
CA PRO A 90 4.91 -13.24 16.52
C PRO A 90 4.82 -14.50 17.39
N ALA A 91 5.83 -14.71 18.24
CA ALA A 91 5.81 -15.71 19.31
C ALA A 91 4.69 -15.39 20.31
N LEU A 92 3.58 -16.14 20.25
CA LEU A 92 2.39 -15.89 21.06
C LEU A 92 2.57 -16.34 22.50
N GLU A 93 3.34 -17.41 22.72
CA GLU A 93 3.74 -17.90 24.03
C GLU A 93 4.52 -16.86 24.86
N LEU A 94 5.11 -15.85 24.20
CA LEU A 94 5.79 -14.73 24.84
C LEU A 94 4.87 -13.53 25.14
N SER A 95 3.65 -13.49 24.57
CA SER A 95 2.71 -12.38 24.79
C SER A 95 2.31 -12.14 26.26
N PRO A 96 2.18 -13.16 27.15
CA PRO A 96 1.88 -12.93 28.55
C PRO A 96 2.97 -12.14 29.29
N TYR A 97 4.23 -12.24 28.85
CA TYR A 97 5.35 -11.51 29.42
C TYR A 97 5.45 -10.06 28.91
N LEU A 98 4.79 -9.73 27.80
CA LEU A 98 4.64 -8.36 27.28
C LEU A 98 3.45 -7.62 27.91
N LYS A 99 2.41 -8.36 28.30
CA LYS A 99 1.14 -7.80 28.77
C LYS A 99 1.32 -7.04 30.08
N GLY A 100 0.87 -5.79 30.12
CA GLY A 100 1.02 -4.91 31.28
C GLY A 100 2.43 -4.38 31.54
N LEU A 101 3.43 -4.65 30.68
CA LEU A 101 4.73 -3.97 30.78
C LEU A 101 4.56 -2.47 30.51
N PRO A 102 5.28 -1.59 31.24
CA PRO A 102 5.29 -0.17 30.95
C PRO A 102 6.01 0.10 29.61
N LEU A 103 5.55 1.12 28.89
CA LEU A 103 5.96 1.37 27.50
C LEU A 103 7.48 1.60 27.35
N ASP A 104 8.14 2.16 28.35
CA ASP A 104 9.58 2.42 28.39
C ASP A 104 10.45 1.15 28.49
N ARG A 105 9.85 0.00 28.84
CA ARG A 105 10.50 -1.33 28.82
C ARG A 105 10.44 -2.04 27.48
N ILE A 106 9.51 -1.67 26.60
CA ILE A 106 9.32 -2.26 25.26
C ILE A 106 9.66 -1.29 24.11
N MET A 107 9.75 0.02 24.39
CA MET A 107 10.05 1.08 23.44
C MET A 107 10.94 2.15 24.08
N LYS A 108 11.82 2.77 23.28
CA LYS A 108 12.62 3.92 23.69
C LYS A 108 11.75 5.18 23.70
N VAL A 109 11.22 5.51 24.87
CA VAL A 109 10.46 6.75 25.10
C VAL A 109 11.41 7.88 25.48
N SER A 110 11.25 9.05 24.86
CA SER A 110 12.06 10.25 25.14
C SER A 110 11.21 11.52 25.10
N ARG A 111 11.57 12.55 25.88
CA ARG A 111 10.96 13.89 25.79
C ARG A 111 11.94 14.82 25.10
N VAL A 112 11.47 15.55 24.08
CA VAL A 112 12.28 16.47 23.28
C VAL A 112 11.52 17.79 23.16
N ARG A 113 12.19 18.90 23.48
CA ARG A 113 11.65 20.26 23.26
C ARG A 113 11.78 20.61 21.78
N ASP A 114 10.76 21.26 21.23
CA ASP A 114 10.86 21.78 19.86
C ASP A 114 11.89 22.92 19.81
N SER A 115 12.80 22.90 18.83
CA SER A 115 13.84 23.93 18.71
C SER A 115 13.28 25.32 18.41
N ASN A 116 12.07 25.39 17.84
CA ASN A 116 11.39 26.63 17.49
C ASN A 116 10.38 27.07 18.55
N PHE A 117 10.00 26.16 19.46
CA PHE A 117 9.01 26.37 20.52
C PHE A 117 9.46 25.63 21.80
N PRO A 118 10.45 26.15 22.56
CA PRO A 118 11.11 25.43 23.65
C PRO A 118 10.17 24.98 24.78
N GLU A 119 9.10 25.75 25.01
CA GLU A 119 7.98 25.47 25.90
C GLU A 119 7.10 24.27 25.48
N ILE A 120 7.24 23.75 24.26
CA ILE A 120 6.53 22.56 23.77
C ILE A 120 7.43 21.32 23.90
N GLU A 121 7.25 20.57 24.98
CA GLU A 121 7.80 19.21 25.13
C GLU A 121 6.97 18.18 24.36
N LYS A 122 7.61 17.51 23.40
CA LYS A 122 7.04 16.42 22.61
C LYS A 122 7.61 15.09 23.08
N THR A 123 6.74 14.14 23.41
CA THR A 123 7.15 12.74 23.58
C THR A 123 7.47 12.13 22.22
N LEU A 124 8.63 11.49 22.09
CA LEU A 124 9.02 10.68 20.93
C LEU A 124 9.14 9.21 21.35
N ILE A 125 8.43 8.33 20.65
CA ILE A 125 8.50 6.87 20.81
C ILE A 125 9.37 6.31 19.68
N LYS A 126 10.34 5.44 20.00
CA LYS A 126 11.18 4.73 19.02
C LYS A 126 11.31 3.26 19.38
N SER A 127 11.48 2.38 18.38
CA SER A 127 11.82 0.97 18.62
C SER A 127 13.16 0.84 19.37
N LEU A 128 13.27 -0.19 20.20
CA LEU A 128 14.51 -0.56 20.89
C LEU A 128 15.64 -0.92 19.92
N ASN A 129 15.35 -1.23 18.65
CA ASN A 129 16.37 -1.35 17.59
C ASN A 129 17.27 -0.10 17.46
N SER A 130 16.80 1.07 17.92
CA SER A 130 17.61 2.30 18.01
C SER A 130 18.59 2.34 19.20
N LEU A 131 18.90 1.17 19.78
CA LEU A 131 19.90 0.89 20.82
C LEU A 131 20.72 -0.38 20.50
N ASP A 132 20.59 -0.92 19.28
CA ASP A 132 21.33 -2.10 18.83
C ASP A 132 22.81 -1.76 18.57
N ASP A 133 23.68 -2.76 18.75
CA ASP A 133 25.02 -2.68 18.19
C ASP A 133 24.94 -2.66 16.65
N PRO A 134 25.75 -1.83 15.95
CA PRO A 134 25.85 -1.88 14.49
C PRO A 134 26.30 -3.24 13.94
N ASP A 135 27.05 -4.05 14.69
CA ASP A 135 27.40 -5.40 14.31
C ASP A 135 26.29 -6.42 14.65
N VAL A 136 25.85 -7.16 13.63
CA VAL A 136 24.73 -8.10 13.70
C VAL A 136 25.07 -9.32 14.57
N GLU A 137 26.30 -9.80 14.53
CA GLU A 137 26.70 -11.00 15.28
C GLU A 137 26.91 -10.68 16.77
N THR A 138 27.53 -9.54 17.08
CA THR A 138 27.63 -9.00 18.45
C THR A 138 26.25 -8.72 19.05
N GLN A 139 25.35 -8.08 18.30
CA GLN A 139 23.98 -7.84 18.78
C GLN A 139 23.20 -9.15 18.97
N ARG A 140 23.38 -10.16 18.11
CA ARG A 140 22.74 -11.48 18.28
C ARG A 140 23.26 -12.20 19.53
N ALA A 141 24.58 -12.28 19.71
CA ALA A 141 25.18 -12.96 20.86
C ALA A 141 24.76 -12.31 22.20
N LYS A 142 24.63 -10.99 22.23
CA LYS A 142 24.06 -10.24 23.36
C LYS A 142 22.61 -10.63 23.62
N GLU A 143 21.75 -10.62 22.60
CA GLU A 143 20.34 -11.00 22.74
C GLU A 143 20.19 -12.46 23.17
N GLU A 144 20.97 -13.40 22.62
CA GLU A 144 20.97 -14.80 23.03
C GLU A 144 21.32 -14.96 24.52
N ALA A 145 22.31 -14.22 25.02
CA ALA A 145 22.65 -14.20 26.45
C ALA A 145 21.55 -13.58 27.32
N GLU A 146 20.93 -12.47 26.89
CA GLU A 146 19.79 -11.85 27.59
C GLU A 146 18.57 -12.79 27.64
N ASN A 147 18.29 -13.48 26.53
CA ASN A 147 17.16 -14.40 26.35
C ASN A 147 17.33 -15.69 27.17
N ALA A 148 18.57 -16.13 27.42
CA ALA A 148 18.89 -17.27 28.28
C ALA A 148 18.71 -16.95 29.79
N VAL A 149 18.72 -15.68 30.17
CA VAL A 149 18.56 -15.23 31.57
C VAL A 149 17.09 -14.95 31.94
N SER A 150 16.26 -14.51 30.99
CA SER A 150 14.84 -14.22 31.28
C SER A 150 13.91 -14.32 30.08
N ASP A 151 12.77 -14.99 30.26
CA ASP A 151 11.65 -14.98 29.33
C ASP A 151 11.13 -13.56 29.04
N VAL A 152 11.24 -12.62 29.99
CA VAL A 152 10.84 -11.22 29.78
C VAL A 152 11.79 -10.54 28.79
N SER A 153 13.11 -10.77 28.90
CA SER A 153 14.09 -10.30 27.92
C SER A 153 13.85 -10.93 26.56
N LYS A 154 13.60 -12.25 26.52
CA LYS A 154 13.24 -13.01 25.33
C LYS A 154 11.98 -12.48 24.64
N ALA A 155 10.95 -12.12 25.41
CA ALA A 155 9.73 -11.50 24.91
C ALA A 155 10.00 -10.11 24.33
N ILE A 156 10.75 -9.26 25.05
CA ILE A 156 11.11 -7.91 24.58
C ILE A 156 11.94 -7.98 23.30
N ASN A 157 12.97 -8.83 23.24
CA ASN A 157 13.83 -8.99 22.07
C ASN A 157 13.08 -9.62 20.88
N SER A 158 12.18 -10.59 21.11
CA SER A 158 11.30 -11.12 20.07
C SER A 158 10.35 -10.05 19.50
N PHE A 159 9.65 -9.32 20.36
CA PHE A 159 8.76 -8.20 19.99
C PHE A 159 9.49 -7.14 19.16
N LYS A 160 10.66 -6.72 19.64
CA LYS A 160 11.57 -5.75 19.01
C LYS A 160 12.04 -6.18 17.62
N ASN A 161 12.43 -7.45 17.45
CA ASN A 161 13.07 -7.95 16.23
C ASN A 161 12.08 -8.34 15.12
N GLN A 162 10.79 -8.45 15.41
CA GLN A 162 9.77 -8.87 14.45
C GLN A 162 9.71 -7.96 13.21
N ASP A 163 10.13 -6.68 13.30
CA ASP A 163 10.24 -5.75 12.17
C ASP A 163 11.38 -6.05 11.19
N LYS A 164 12.40 -6.79 11.62
CA LYS A 164 13.49 -7.28 10.76
C LYS A 164 13.05 -8.48 9.92
N VAL A 165 12.01 -9.21 10.30
CA VAL A 165 11.65 -10.51 9.68
C VAL A 165 11.03 -10.33 8.29
N VAL A 166 11.68 -10.89 7.26
CA VAL A 166 11.25 -10.83 5.85
C VAL A 166 11.23 -12.21 5.19
N PHE A 167 10.29 -12.44 4.28
CA PHE A 167 10.18 -13.72 3.56
C PHE A 167 11.15 -13.79 2.38
N LYS A 168 11.93 -14.88 2.34
CA LYS A 168 12.84 -15.21 1.25
C LYS A 168 12.71 -16.72 0.93
N PRO A 169 12.02 -17.08 -0.16
CA PRO A 169 11.91 -18.49 -0.55
C PRO A 169 13.24 -19.04 -1.06
N LYS A 170 13.37 -20.38 -1.05
CA LYS A 170 14.55 -21.08 -1.57
C LYS A 170 14.72 -20.89 -3.09
N ASN A 171 13.60 -20.92 -3.83
CA ASN A 171 13.52 -20.54 -5.24
C ASN A 171 12.89 -19.15 -5.34
N PRO A 172 13.49 -18.17 -6.05
CA PRO A 172 12.95 -16.81 -6.14
C PRO A 172 11.52 -16.67 -6.66
N ASP A 173 10.96 -17.69 -7.31
CA ASP A 173 9.61 -17.67 -7.89
C ASP A 173 8.53 -18.28 -6.98
N ASP A 174 8.90 -18.96 -5.88
CA ASP A 174 7.97 -19.58 -4.91
C ASP A 174 7.31 -18.54 -3.98
N TYR A 175 6.96 -17.35 -4.49
CA TYR A 175 6.27 -16.32 -3.71
C TYR A 175 4.76 -16.59 -3.65
N PRO A 176 4.15 -16.59 -2.44
CA PRO A 176 2.70 -16.65 -2.32
C PRO A 176 2.05 -15.43 -2.99
N GLN A 177 0.96 -15.67 -3.73
CA GLN A 177 0.34 -14.63 -4.55
C GLN A 177 -0.49 -13.65 -3.71
N VAL A 178 -1.13 -14.15 -2.65
CA VAL A 178 -1.85 -13.38 -1.64
C VAL A 178 -1.15 -13.51 -0.29
N ILE A 179 -1.08 -12.41 0.46
CA ILE A 179 -0.70 -12.38 1.88
C ILE A 179 -1.92 -11.97 2.71
N ILE A 180 -2.28 -12.75 3.71
CA ILE A 180 -3.24 -12.34 4.74
C ILE A 180 -2.49 -11.49 5.76
N VAL A 181 -2.99 -10.29 6.05
CA VAL A 181 -2.36 -9.33 6.96
C VAL A 181 -3.29 -9.08 8.14
N THR A 182 -2.81 -9.27 9.37
CA THR A 182 -3.59 -8.99 10.57
C THR A 182 -2.74 -8.26 11.61
N ALA A 183 -3.31 -7.22 12.22
CA ALA A 183 -2.75 -6.63 13.43
C ALA A 183 -3.54 -7.17 14.63
N VAL A 184 -2.85 -7.80 15.58
CA VAL A 184 -3.41 -8.28 16.85
C VAL A 184 -3.01 -7.37 17.99
N ASP A 185 -3.74 -7.41 19.10
CA ASP A 185 -3.50 -6.58 20.28
C ASP A 185 -3.49 -7.49 21.53
N TYR A 186 -2.30 -7.71 22.08
CA TYR A 186 -2.09 -8.58 23.23
C TYR A 186 -2.67 -8.03 24.54
N GLU A 187 -3.10 -6.76 24.58
CA GLU A 187 -3.87 -6.23 25.69
C GLU A 187 -5.37 -6.54 25.55
N ARG A 188 -5.92 -6.46 24.34
CA ARG A 188 -7.35 -6.70 24.07
C ARG A 188 -7.79 -8.15 24.08
N TYR A 189 -6.95 -9.07 23.59
CA TYR A 189 -7.24 -10.51 23.56
C TYR A 189 -6.39 -11.29 24.58
N SER A 190 -6.85 -12.50 24.93
CA SER A 190 -6.08 -13.49 25.67
C SER A 190 -5.13 -14.26 24.74
N LEU A 191 -4.25 -15.10 25.32
CA LEU A 191 -3.40 -16.00 24.55
C LEU A 191 -4.22 -17.00 23.72
N ASP A 192 -5.30 -17.56 24.28
CA ASP A 192 -6.21 -18.46 23.57
C ASP A 192 -6.93 -17.75 22.41
N GLY A 193 -7.47 -16.55 22.67
CA GLY A 193 -8.13 -15.74 21.64
C GLY A 193 -7.19 -15.36 20.48
N MET A 194 -5.97 -14.90 20.78
CA MET A 194 -4.97 -14.64 19.74
C MET A 194 -4.55 -15.91 18.99
N THR A 195 -4.40 -17.04 19.70
CA THR A 195 -4.04 -18.32 19.07
C THR A 195 -5.11 -18.75 18.08
N LYS A 196 -6.40 -18.70 18.44
CA LYS A 196 -7.52 -19.01 17.52
C LYS A 196 -7.56 -18.09 16.31
N LEU A 197 -7.44 -16.77 16.53
CA LEU A 197 -7.43 -15.78 15.44
C LEU A 197 -6.29 -16.02 14.44
N ILE A 198 -5.10 -16.31 14.94
CA ILE A 198 -3.90 -16.50 14.09
C ILE A 198 -3.91 -17.88 13.43
N GLN A 199 -4.32 -18.94 14.16
CA GLN A 199 -4.50 -20.27 13.58
C GLN A 199 -5.55 -20.25 12.47
N ASN A 200 -6.64 -19.47 12.60
CA ASN A 200 -7.62 -19.28 11.53
C ASN A 200 -7.00 -18.68 10.26
N ARG A 201 -6.10 -17.69 10.38
CA ARG A 201 -5.38 -17.14 9.19
C ARG A 201 -4.37 -18.15 8.62
N VAL A 202 -3.65 -18.87 9.48
CA VAL A 202 -2.64 -19.86 9.06
C VAL A 202 -3.30 -21.08 8.40
N ASP A 203 -4.42 -21.57 8.91
CA ASP A 203 -5.25 -22.61 8.28
C ASP A 203 -5.68 -22.18 6.88
N TYR A 204 -6.32 -21.00 6.74
CA TYR A 204 -6.76 -20.50 5.43
C TYR A 204 -5.58 -20.37 4.43
N ALA A 205 -4.47 -19.79 4.88
CA ALA A 205 -3.28 -19.65 4.05
C ALA A 205 -2.59 -20.98 3.73
N HIS A 206 -2.72 -21.98 4.60
CA HIS A 206 -2.26 -23.34 4.31
C HIS A 206 -3.11 -23.97 3.20
N PHE A 207 -4.44 -24.00 3.36
CA PHE A 207 -5.36 -24.58 2.38
C PHE A 207 -5.29 -23.91 1.00
N GLN A 208 -5.23 -22.58 0.96
CA GLN A 208 -5.23 -21.80 -0.30
C GLN A 208 -3.83 -21.45 -0.85
N ASN A 209 -2.77 -22.03 -0.29
CA ASN A 209 -1.38 -21.82 -0.73
C ASN A 209 -0.86 -20.36 -0.61
N TYR A 210 -1.39 -19.59 0.34
CA TYR A 210 -1.06 -18.19 0.60
C TYR A 210 -0.03 -18.00 1.73
N GLY A 211 0.41 -16.75 1.94
CA GLY A 211 1.23 -16.35 3.09
C GLY A 211 0.42 -15.67 4.20
N THR A 212 0.99 -15.59 5.40
CA THR A 212 0.46 -14.76 6.50
C THR A 212 1.50 -13.76 7.00
N PHE A 213 1.04 -12.59 7.39
CA PHE A 213 1.83 -11.56 8.08
C PHE A 213 1.01 -11.01 9.26
N VAL A 214 1.37 -11.41 10.47
CA VAL A 214 0.71 -10.99 11.71
C VAL A 214 1.70 -10.21 12.57
N ARG A 215 1.22 -9.12 13.20
CA ARG A 215 2.00 -8.20 14.03
C ARG A 215 1.21 -7.73 15.25
N TYR A 216 1.90 -7.40 16.33
CA TYR A 216 1.28 -6.74 17.48
C TYR A 216 1.08 -5.25 17.18
N SER A 217 -0.07 -4.71 17.58
CA SER A 217 -0.49 -3.34 17.33
C SER A 217 0.43 -2.31 18.00
N GLN A 218 1.03 -2.73 19.13
CA GLN A 218 2.01 -2.01 19.93
C GLN A 218 3.32 -1.73 19.16
N GLU A 219 3.67 -2.54 18.15
CA GLU A 219 4.90 -2.35 17.36
C GLU A 219 4.88 -1.07 16.52
N PHE A 220 3.68 -0.57 16.19
CA PHE A 220 3.47 0.61 15.35
C PHE A 220 3.37 1.92 16.15
N LEU A 221 3.61 1.87 17.47
CA LEU A 221 3.64 3.05 18.32
C LEU A 221 4.71 4.11 17.93
N PRO A 222 5.87 3.79 17.32
CA PRO A 222 6.77 4.80 16.77
C PRO A 222 6.16 5.61 15.60
N GLN A 223 5.33 4.98 14.76
CA GLN A 223 4.63 5.62 13.64
C GLN A 223 3.44 6.46 14.13
N LEU A 224 2.72 5.97 15.13
CA LEU A 224 1.59 6.66 15.78
C LEU A 224 2.05 7.78 16.73
N ASN A 225 3.27 7.66 17.25
CA ASN A 225 3.95 8.51 18.24
C ASN A 225 3.16 8.83 19.54
N ALA A 226 2.06 8.12 19.81
CA ALA A 226 1.35 8.20 21.10
C ALA A 226 0.59 6.90 21.44
N GLN A 227 0.76 6.43 22.69
CA GLN A 227 0.06 5.23 23.21
C GLN A 227 -1.47 5.38 23.20
N SER A 228 -1.98 6.61 23.28
CA SER A 228 -3.42 6.92 23.27
C SER A 228 -4.13 6.63 21.94
N PHE A 229 -3.40 6.30 20.87
CA PHE A 229 -4.02 5.73 19.67
C PHE A 229 -4.60 4.33 19.93
N LEU A 230 -3.91 3.47 20.69
CA LEU A 230 -4.41 2.12 20.97
C LEU A 230 -5.53 2.09 22.01
N GLN A 231 -5.64 3.15 22.83
CA GLN A 231 -6.66 3.27 23.88
C GLN A 231 -8.08 3.52 23.37
N THR A 232 -8.26 3.95 22.11
CA THR A 232 -9.60 4.20 21.55
C THR A 232 -9.76 3.50 20.19
N ARG A 233 -10.87 2.77 20.02
CA ARG A 233 -11.11 1.88 18.87
C ARG A 233 -10.84 2.54 17.52
N GLU A 234 -11.42 3.71 17.28
CA GLU A 234 -11.30 4.43 15.99
C GLU A 234 -9.87 4.88 15.70
N LYS A 235 -9.06 5.14 16.74
CA LYS A 235 -7.64 5.47 16.57
C LYS A 235 -6.77 4.20 16.43
N ALA A 236 -7.12 3.11 17.09
CA ALA A 236 -6.40 1.84 16.96
C ALA A 236 -6.42 1.31 15.52
N LYS A 237 -7.50 1.58 14.77
CA LYS A 237 -7.61 1.27 13.33
C LYS A 237 -6.44 1.82 12.48
N TRP A 238 -5.75 2.89 12.89
CA TRP A 238 -4.60 3.42 12.14
C TRP A 238 -3.44 2.42 12.01
N VAL A 239 -3.32 1.48 12.95
CA VAL A 239 -2.35 0.37 12.91
C VAL A 239 -2.46 -0.45 11.61
N ARG A 240 -3.68 -0.64 11.07
CA ARG A 240 -3.95 -1.44 9.87
C ARG A 240 -3.08 -1.02 8.69
N ILE A 241 -2.92 0.30 8.51
CA ILE A 241 -2.16 0.91 7.40
C ILE A 241 -0.67 0.63 7.54
N TYR A 242 -0.10 0.82 8.74
CA TYR A 242 1.33 0.57 8.99
C TYR A 242 1.66 -0.93 8.96
N CYS A 243 0.73 -1.80 9.41
CA CYS A 243 0.87 -3.25 9.27
C CYS A 243 0.88 -3.68 7.80
N MET A 244 0.01 -3.10 6.96
CA MET A 244 0.02 -3.31 5.50
C MET A 244 1.30 -2.78 4.82
N GLN A 245 1.89 -1.68 5.31
CA GLN A 245 3.19 -1.19 4.83
C GLN A 245 4.31 -2.19 5.17
N ALA A 246 4.33 -2.71 6.40
CA ALA A 246 5.31 -3.70 6.85
C ALA A 246 5.15 -5.05 6.12
N ALA A 247 3.91 -5.52 5.89
CA ALA A 247 3.65 -6.73 5.11
C ALA A 247 4.22 -6.63 3.68
N ARG A 248 4.02 -5.47 3.03
CA ARG A 248 4.54 -5.19 1.68
C ARG A 248 6.06 -5.10 1.62
N PHE A 249 6.73 -4.75 2.72
CA PHE A 249 8.18 -4.85 2.85
C PHE A 249 8.63 -6.30 3.03
N ALA A 250 7.95 -7.08 3.87
CA ALA A 250 8.30 -8.48 4.15
C ALA A 250 8.03 -9.45 2.97
N PHE A 251 7.08 -9.15 2.09
CA PHE A 251 6.71 -9.99 0.94
C PHE A 251 6.76 -9.23 -0.40
N PRO A 252 7.95 -8.74 -0.84
CA PRO A 252 8.05 -7.72 -1.89
C PRO A 252 7.52 -8.17 -3.28
N LYS A 253 7.46 -9.47 -3.58
CA LYS A 253 6.92 -10.02 -4.85
C LYS A 253 5.48 -10.54 -4.80
N ALA A 254 4.79 -10.55 -3.66
CA ALA A 254 3.39 -10.98 -3.61
C ALA A 254 2.51 -10.07 -4.48
N LYS A 255 1.42 -10.58 -5.08
CA LYS A 255 0.52 -9.78 -5.95
C LYS A 255 -0.50 -8.96 -5.16
N TRP A 256 -1.01 -9.52 -4.06
CA TRP A 256 -2.12 -8.97 -3.29
C TRP A 256 -1.87 -9.10 -1.78
N PHE A 257 -2.35 -8.11 -1.04
CA PHE A 257 -2.34 -8.07 0.42
C PHE A 257 -3.78 -7.90 0.89
N TRP A 258 -4.29 -8.87 1.63
CA TRP A 258 -5.64 -8.83 2.20
C TRP A 258 -5.52 -8.53 3.68
N PHE A 259 -5.91 -7.32 4.10
CA PHE A 259 -6.04 -7.02 5.51
C PHE A 259 -7.31 -7.68 6.05
N VAL A 260 -7.18 -8.40 7.18
CA VAL A 260 -8.29 -8.94 7.98
C VAL A 260 -8.02 -8.56 9.43
N ASP A 261 -8.93 -7.81 10.04
CA ASP A 261 -8.80 -7.36 11.43
C ASP A 261 -8.75 -8.53 12.44
N GLN A 262 -8.29 -8.28 13.67
CA GLN A 262 -8.41 -9.23 14.77
C GLN A 262 -9.87 -9.44 15.19
N ASP A 263 -10.73 -8.43 15.03
CA ASP A 263 -12.16 -8.50 15.34
C ASP A 263 -12.95 -9.16 14.19
N SER A 264 -12.44 -10.28 13.65
CA SER A 264 -12.97 -10.99 12.47
C SER A 264 -12.51 -12.45 12.37
N LEU A 265 -13.26 -13.30 11.64
CA LEU A 265 -12.93 -14.70 11.39
C LEU A 265 -13.23 -15.11 9.94
N ILE A 266 -12.30 -15.85 9.32
CA ILE A 266 -12.52 -16.50 8.03
C ILE A 266 -13.36 -17.75 8.29
N MET A 267 -14.55 -17.81 7.69
CA MET A 267 -15.58 -18.79 8.01
C MET A 267 -15.60 -19.96 7.03
N ASP A 268 -15.45 -19.69 5.73
CA ASP A 268 -15.28 -20.72 4.72
C ASP A 268 -13.83 -20.78 4.22
N MET A 269 -13.12 -21.83 4.60
CA MET A 269 -11.71 -22.04 4.26
C MET A 269 -11.48 -22.50 2.81
N ASP A 270 -12.55 -22.95 2.14
CA ASP A 270 -12.52 -23.58 0.83
C ASP A 270 -12.54 -22.54 -0.31
N ILE A 271 -13.05 -21.33 -0.03
CA ILE A 271 -13.13 -20.22 -0.99
C ILE A 271 -11.73 -19.74 -1.36
N ASN A 272 -11.36 -19.85 -2.64
CA ASN A 272 -10.12 -19.27 -3.16
C ASN A 272 -10.32 -17.77 -3.48
N ILE A 273 -9.71 -16.86 -2.71
CA ILE A 273 -9.98 -15.42 -2.87
C ILE A 273 -9.56 -14.86 -4.24
N GLU A 274 -8.52 -15.43 -4.88
CA GLU A 274 -8.13 -15.02 -6.23
C GLU A 274 -9.24 -15.29 -7.26
N GLN A 275 -9.82 -16.49 -7.26
CA GLN A 275 -10.95 -16.85 -8.12
C GLN A 275 -12.28 -16.20 -7.71
N TYR A 276 -12.47 -15.93 -6.41
CA TYR A 276 -13.69 -15.35 -5.85
C TYR A 276 -13.83 -13.84 -6.10
N MET A 277 -12.71 -13.08 -6.06
CA MET A 277 -12.76 -11.61 -6.08
C MET A 277 -11.56 -10.90 -6.71
N LEU A 278 -10.37 -11.50 -6.83
CA LEU A 278 -9.16 -10.74 -7.25
C LEU A 278 -8.82 -10.85 -8.75
N ASN A 279 -9.37 -11.84 -9.44
CA ASN A 279 -9.32 -11.94 -10.89
C ASN A 279 -10.31 -10.98 -11.55
N ASP A 280 -9.96 -10.44 -12.73
CA ASP A 280 -10.74 -9.37 -13.37
C ASP A 280 -12.21 -9.77 -13.63
N ASP A 281 -12.43 -10.99 -14.15
CA ASP A 281 -13.77 -11.50 -14.47
C ASP A 281 -14.65 -11.78 -13.22
N ALA A 282 -14.02 -12.03 -12.07
CA ALA A 282 -14.71 -12.25 -10.79
C ALA A 282 -15.01 -10.92 -10.08
N LEU A 283 -14.08 -9.96 -10.16
CA LEU A 283 -14.23 -8.64 -9.55
C LEU A 283 -15.28 -7.80 -10.27
N ASP A 284 -15.24 -7.73 -11.61
CA ASP A 284 -16.06 -6.78 -12.37
C ASP A 284 -17.59 -6.86 -12.10
N PRO A 285 -18.25 -8.04 -11.96
CA PRO A 285 -19.67 -8.10 -11.64
C PRO A 285 -20.04 -7.67 -10.21
N ILE A 286 -19.11 -7.79 -9.24
CA ILE A 286 -19.37 -7.42 -7.83
C ILE A 286 -18.96 -5.98 -7.48
N MET A 287 -18.33 -5.25 -8.41
CA MET A 287 -17.97 -3.84 -8.23
C MET A 287 -19.21 -2.94 -8.15
N MET A 288 -19.45 -2.35 -6.98
CA MET A 288 -20.54 -1.41 -6.76
C MET A 288 -20.26 -0.07 -7.45
N ARG A 289 -20.81 0.09 -8.67
CA ARG A 289 -20.72 1.27 -9.53
C ARG A 289 -21.79 2.30 -9.21
N GLU A 290 -21.48 3.59 -9.38
CA GLU A 290 -22.35 4.72 -9.01
C GLU A 290 -22.80 4.73 -7.53
N GLN A 291 -22.04 4.04 -6.68
CA GLN A 291 -22.27 3.88 -5.25
C GLN A 291 -21.75 5.12 -4.51
N PRO A 292 -22.59 5.82 -3.71
CA PRO A 292 -22.15 6.95 -2.90
C PRO A 292 -21.03 6.57 -1.93
N LEU A 293 -19.97 7.38 -1.87
CA LEU A 293 -18.87 7.16 -0.92
C LEU A 293 -19.32 7.38 0.54
N VAL A 294 -20.27 8.28 0.74
CA VAL A 294 -20.98 8.49 2.00
C VAL A 294 -22.43 8.03 1.81
N PRO A 295 -22.85 6.91 2.43
CA PRO A 295 -24.24 6.46 2.41
C PRO A 295 -25.20 7.45 3.09
N PRO A 296 -26.51 7.42 2.76
CA PRO A 296 -27.12 6.70 1.63
C PRO A 296 -27.08 7.50 0.31
N SER A 297 -26.75 8.81 0.37
CA SER A 297 -27.06 9.78 -0.69
C SER A 297 -25.94 10.80 -0.99
N GLY A 298 -24.70 10.50 -0.59
CA GLY A 298 -23.53 11.36 -0.87
C GLY A 298 -23.33 11.67 -2.35
N ALA A 299 -22.95 12.92 -2.66
CA ALA A 299 -22.83 13.42 -4.02
C ALA A 299 -21.67 12.81 -4.83
N ILE A 300 -20.57 12.42 -4.18
CA ILE A 300 -19.44 11.75 -4.82
C ILE A 300 -19.63 10.23 -4.75
N LYS A 301 -19.39 9.56 -5.88
CA LYS A 301 -19.71 8.16 -6.13
C LYS A 301 -18.54 7.41 -6.80
N THR A 302 -18.54 6.09 -6.70
CA THR A 302 -17.70 5.22 -7.56
C THR A 302 -18.10 5.38 -9.03
N TYR A 303 -17.13 5.39 -9.95
CA TYR A 303 -17.40 5.67 -11.37
C TYR A 303 -18.14 4.53 -12.09
N LYS A 304 -19.18 4.84 -12.87
CA LYS A 304 -19.87 3.87 -13.75
C LYS A 304 -18.94 3.00 -14.61
N ASN A 305 -17.94 3.61 -15.25
CA ASN A 305 -17.15 2.98 -16.33
C ASN A 305 -15.76 2.50 -15.87
N VAL A 306 -15.53 2.27 -14.58
CA VAL A 306 -14.28 1.67 -14.11
C VAL A 306 -14.22 0.17 -14.48
N ARG A 307 -13.01 -0.34 -14.74
CA ARG A 307 -12.72 -1.74 -15.09
C ARG A 307 -11.96 -2.42 -13.95
N ALA A 308 -12.28 -3.67 -13.64
CA ALA A 308 -11.58 -4.48 -12.63
C ALA A 308 -10.05 -4.40 -12.72
N ASN A 309 -9.47 -4.56 -13.91
CA ASN A 309 -8.01 -4.58 -14.11
C ASN A 309 -7.26 -3.30 -13.66
N SER A 310 -7.99 -2.19 -13.57
CA SER A 310 -7.47 -0.90 -13.13
C SER A 310 -7.50 -0.71 -11.61
N ILE A 311 -8.22 -1.56 -10.88
CA ILE A 311 -8.36 -1.49 -9.42
C ILE A 311 -7.06 -1.88 -8.70
N LYS A 312 -6.85 -1.20 -7.56
CA LYS A 312 -5.67 -1.22 -6.70
C LYS A 312 -6.04 -1.39 -5.22
N LEU A 313 -7.21 -0.86 -4.83
CA LEU A 313 -7.79 -0.99 -3.49
C LEU A 313 -9.24 -1.49 -3.61
N ILE A 314 -9.57 -2.54 -2.87
CA ILE A 314 -10.92 -3.09 -2.74
C ILE A 314 -11.33 -2.90 -1.27
N VAL A 315 -12.43 -2.19 -1.02
CA VAL A 315 -12.98 -1.91 0.32
C VAL A 315 -14.45 -2.34 0.38
N THR A 316 -14.96 -2.51 1.59
CA THR A 316 -16.39 -2.74 1.83
C THR A 316 -17.08 -1.48 2.34
N GLN A 317 -18.40 -1.51 2.51
CA GLN A 317 -19.17 -0.38 3.01
C GLN A 317 -20.32 -0.88 3.90
N SER A 318 -20.62 -0.16 4.98
CA SER A 318 -21.74 -0.38 5.88
C SER A 318 -22.94 0.52 5.53
N GLU A 319 -23.95 0.58 6.41
CA GLU A 319 -25.07 1.53 6.28
C GLU A 319 -24.63 3.00 6.41
N SER A 320 -23.44 3.28 6.94
CA SER A 320 -22.98 4.63 7.31
C SER A 320 -21.64 5.06 6.72
N MET A 321 -20.72 4.14 6.40
CA MET A 321 -19.37 4.50 5.96
C MET A 321 -18.67 3.41 5.15
N ILE A 322 -17.55 3.76 4.51
CA ILE A 322 -16.59 2.77 3.98
C ILE A 322 -15.91 2.07 5.16
N GLU A 323 -15.82 0.75 5.12
CA GLU A 323 -15.28 -0.09 6.20
C GLU A 323 -13.91 -0.67 5.81
N THR A 324 -12.96 -0.65 6.75
CA THR A 324 -11.62 -1.24 6.56
C THR A 324 -11.27 -2.33 7.58
N THR A 325 -12.28 -2.95 8.19
CA THR A 325 -12.14 -4.23 8.93
C THR A 325 -11.60 -5.35 8.03
N SER A 326 -11.95 -5.32 6.74
CA SER A 326 -11.42 -6.21 5.72
C SER A 326 -11.31 -5.46 4.40
N PHE A 327 -10.10 -5.43 3.82
CA PHE A 327 -9.83 -4.73 2.56
C PHE A 327 -8.63 -5.33 1.83
N VAL A 328 -8.61 -5.27 0.49
CA VAL A 328 -7.53 -5.86 -0.32
C VAL A 328 -6.78 -4.78 -1.09
N LEU A 329 -5.46 -4.85 -1.07
CA LEU A 329 -4.53 -3.93 -1.72
C LEU A 329 -3.63 -4.68 -2.70
N ARG A 330 -3.54 -4.20 -3.95
CA ARG A 330 -2.62 -4.73 -4.95
C ARG A 330 -1.18 -4.35 -4.62
N ASN A 331 -0.19 -5.15 -5.00
CA ASN A 331 1.21 -4.77 -4.83
C ASN A 331 1.77 -4.07 -6.07
N ASP A 332 1.49 -2.77 -6.20
CA ASP A 332 2.18 -1.92 -7.18
C ASP A 332 2.45 -0.50 -6.65
N HIS A 333 3.04 0.35 -7.49
CA HIS A 333 3.42 1.71 -7.12
C HIS A 333 2.21 2.62 -6.85
N VAL A 334 1.07 2.40 -7.51
CA VAL A 334 -0.15 3.19 -7.28
C VAL A 334 -0.72 2.82 -5.91
N ALA A 335 -0.86 1.53 -5.65
CA ALA A 335 -1.32 1.02 -4.36
C ALA A 335 -0.38 1.40 -3.20
N LYS A 336 0.94 1.41 -3.45
CA LYS A 336 1.94 1.97 -2.51
C LYS A 336 1.61 3.42 -2.17
N SER A 337 1.48 4.30 -3.17
CA SER A 337 1.18 5.71 -2.93
C SER A 337 -0.17 5.94 -2.27
N ILE A 338 -1.20 5.13 -2.57
CA ILE A 338 -2.48 5.19 -1.84
C ILE A 338 -2.27 4.92 -0.35
N LEU A 339 -1.50 3.89 0.01
CA LEU A 339 -1.24 3.50 1.40
C LEU A 339 -0.32 4.50 2.14
N GLU A 340 0.61 5.15 1.42
CA GLU A 340 1.49 6.20 1.95
C GLU A 340 0.78 7.54 2.14
N ILE A 341 -0.13 7.90 1.22
CA ILE A 341 -1.02 9.07 1.36
C ILE A 341 -1.99 8.83 2.52
N TRP A 342 -2.62 7.66 2.59
CA TRP A 342 -3.60 7.34 3.62
C TRP A 342 -2.98 7.33 5.02
N GLY A 343 -1.81 6.69 5.21
CA GLY A 343 -1.07 6.67 6.48
C GLY A 343 -0.28 7.95 6.80
N ASN A 344 -0.51 9.05 6.07
CA ASN A 344 0.24 10.29 6.25
C ASN A 344 -0.10 10.99 7.58
N GLN A 345 0.91 11.58 8.22
CA GLN A 345 0.78 12.31 9.49
C GLN A 345 -0.26 13.44 9.45
N LEU A 346 -0.51 14.07 8.29
CA LEU A 346 -1.55 15.09 8.14
C LEU A 346 -2.96 14.52 8.35
N TYR A 347 -3.23 13.30 7.89
CA TYR A 347 -4.52 12.63 8.12
C TYR A 347 -4.59 11.95 9.49
N LEU A 348 -3.48 11.35 9.95
CA LEU A 348 -3.39 10.72 11.28
C LEU A 348 -3.72 11.69 12.42
N ASN A 349 -3.22 12.92 12.33
CA ASN A 349 -3.38 13.94 13.37
C ASN A 349 -4.63 14.83 13.16
N TYR A 350 -5.43 14.59 12.10
CA TYR A 350 -6.65 15.37 11.85
C TYR A 350 -7.78 14.94 12.81
N GLN A 351 -8.18 15.85 13.69
CA GLN A 351 -9.08 15.52 14.81
C GLN A 351 -10.52 15.25 14.39
N SER A 352 -10.97 15.76 13.24
CA SER A 352 -12.38 15.66 12.80
C SER A 352 -12.67 14.43 11.91
N PHE A 353 -11.94 13.34 12.11
CA PHE A 353 -12.23 12.03 11.54
C PHE A 353 -12.92 11.12 12.57
N PRO A 354 -14.27 11.08 12.61
CA PRO A 354 -15.01 10.36 13.66
C PRO A 354 -14.75 8.84 13.65
N TYR A 355 -14.36 8.28 12.51
CA TYR A 355 -14.03 6.85 12.34
C TYR A 355 -12.56 6.62 11.95
N GLY A 356 -11.68 7.56 12.33
CA GLY A 356 -10.23 7.48 12.08
C GLY A 356 -9.88 7.24 10.61
N PRO A 357 -9.15 6.16 10.27
CA PRO A 357 -8.72 5.90 8.90
C PRO A 357 -9.88 5.64 7.93
N ASP A 358 -11.04 5.17 8.40
CA ASP A 358 -12.23 4.94 7.57
C ASP A 358 -12.80 6.28 7.06
N SER A 359 -12.81 7.29 7.92
CA SER A 359 -13.13 8.67 7.52
C SER A 359 -12.04 9.27 6.63
N ALA A 360 -10.76 8.97 6.90
CA ALA A 360 -9.65 9.47 6.10
C ALA A 360 -9.67 8.92 4.66
N ILE A 361 -9.89 7.61 4.45
CA ILE A 361 -10.00 7.05 3.10
C ILE A 361 -11.24 7.58 2.38
N THR A 362 -12.37 7.72 3.09
CA THR A 362 -13.58 8.34 2.52
C THR A 362 -13.32 9.77 2.05
N HIS A 363 -12.60 10.57 2.83
CA HIS A 363 -12.16 11.92 2.44
C HIS A 363 -11.18 11.88 1.25
N ILE A 364 -10.17 11.00 1.28
CA ILE A 364 -9.19 10.85 0.18
C ILE A 364 -9.91 10.51 -1.13
N LEU A 365 -10.90 9.62 -1.10
CA LEU A 365 -11.70 9.24 -2.27
C LEU A 365 -12.61 10.36 -2.78
N GLN A 366 -13.07 11.27 -1.91
CA GLN A 366 -13.82 12.46 -2.32
C GLN A 366 -12.95 13.50 -3.03
N TRP A 367 -11.72 13.73 -2.54
CA TRP A 367 -10.87 14.83 -3.00
C TRP A 367 -9.80 14.44 -4.03
N HIS A 368 -9.52 13.15 -4.21
CA HIS A 368 -8.51 12.66 -5.17
C HIS A 368 -9.14 11.73 -6.24
N PRO A 369 -9.72 12.28 -7.33
CA PRO A 369 -10.31 11.52 -8.44
C PRO A 369 -9.44 10.38 -8.99
N PHE A 370 -8.11 10.55 -8.99
CA PHE A 370 -7.21 9.47 -9.41
C PHE A 370 -7.27 8.26 -8.47
N ILE A 371 -7.27 8.45 -7.15
CA ILE A 371 -7.34 7.36 -6.16
C ILE A 371 -8.73 6.70 -6.22
N LEU A 372 -9.79 7.50 -6.39
CA LEU A 372 -11.15 7.00 -6.65
C LEU A 372 -11.20 6.12 -7.93
N SER A 373 -10.51 6.51 -9.00
CA SER A 373 -10.42 5.70 -10.24
C SER A 373 -9.59 4.40 -10.11
N LYS A 374 -9.04 4.15 -8.91
CA LYS A 374 -8.19 2.99 -8.57
C LYS A 374 -8.77 2.20 -7.39
N THR A 375 -9.94 2.59 -6.90
CA THR A 375 -10.60 2.01 -5.74
C THR A 375 -11.99 1.53 -6.11
N THR A 376 -12.42 0.39 -5.57
CA THR A 376 -13.79 -0.09 -5.71
C THR A 376 -14.39 -0.46 -4.36
N ILE A 377 -15.72 -0.34 -4.30
CA ILE A 377 -16.54 -0.86 -3.20
C ILE A 377 -17.12 -2.20 -3.65
N VAL A 378 -17.08 -3.21 -2.79
CA VAL A 378 -17.80 -4.49 -2.95
C VAL A 378 -18.79 -4.69 -1.80
N PRO A 379 -19.86 -5.50 -1.97
CA PRO A 379 -20.84 -5.76 -0.92
C PRO A 379 -20.19 -6.35 0.35
N ALA A 380 -20.58 -5.89 1.54
CA ALA A 380 -19.93 -6.28 2.79
C ALA A 380 -19.86 -7.81 3.01
N LYS A 381 -20.91 -8.55 2.63
CA LYS A 381 -20.94 -10.03 2.71
C LYS A 381 -19.81 -10.75 1.95
N THR A 382 -19.12 -10.08 1.02
CA THR A 382 -17.98 -10.69 0.29
C THR A 382 -16.79 -11.00 1.20
N ILE A 383 -16.41 -10.10 2.10
CA ILE A 383 -15.21 -10.24 2.96
C ILE A 383 -15.34 -9.64 4.37
N ALA A 384 -16.50 -9.10 4.75
CA ALA A 384 -16.68 -8.27 5.95
C ALA A 384 -18.12 -8.35 6.55
N ALA A 385 -18.77 -9.51 6.52
CA ALA A 385 -20.15 -9.65 6.97
C ALA A 385 -20.28 -9.39 8.48
N ALA A 386 -21.17 -8.49 8.90
CA ALA A 386 -21.25 -8.00 10.27
C ALA A 386 -21.99 -8.98 11.20
N HIS A 387 -21.41 -9.26 12.36
CA HIS A 387 -22.07 -10.01 13.44
C HIS A 387 -23.38 -9.31 13.88
N ASN A 388 -24.45 -10.09 14.08
CA ASN A 388 -25.79 -9.58 14.35
C ASN A 388 -26.00 -9.16 15.82
N PHE A 389 -25.26 -8.15 16.29
CA PHE A 389 -25.33 -7.62 17.66
C PHE A 389 -26.74 -7.27 18.16
N LYS A 390 -27.66 -6.95 17.24
CA LYS A 390 -29.03 -6.50 17.56
C LYS A 390 -30.10 -7.57 17.30
N LYS A 391 -29.72 -8.78 16.87
CA LYS A 391 -30.63 -9.88 16.44
C LYS A 391 -31.78 -9.40 15.55
N LYS A 392 -31.47 -8.50 14.60
CA LYS A 392 -32.41 -8.06 13.56
C LYS A 392 -32.55 -9.12 12.48
N GLU A 393 -33.57 -8.99 11.63
CA GLU A 393 -33.70 -9.74 10.38
C GLU A 393 -32.45 -9.59 9.48
N ASP A 394 -32.28 -10.54 8.55
CA ASP A 394 -31.13 -10.54 7.63
C ASP A 394 -31.04 -9.22 6.84
N SER A 395 -29.93 -8.51 7.03
CA SER A 395 -29.58 -7.35 6.22
C SER A 395 -28.51 -7.75 5.20
N LYS A 396 -28.40 -6.97 4.12
CA LYS A 396 -27.33 -7.11 3.12
C LYS A 396 -25.90 -6.91 3.66
N PHE A 397 -25.76 -6.54 4.93
CA PHE A 397 -24.49 -6.40 5.64
C PHE A 397 -24.31 -7.46 6.76
N THR A 398 -25.38 -8.11 7.22
CA THR A 398 -25.35 -9.06 8.34
C THR A 398 -24.73 -10.39 7.90
N TYR A 399 -23.98 -11.04 8.78
CA TYR A 399 -23.53 -12.42 8.58
C TYR A 399 -24.71 -13.39 8.58
N SER A 400 -24.81 -14.18 7.51
CA SER A 400 -25.67 -15.36 7.38
C SER A 400 -24.77 -16.59 7.14
N GLU A 401 -25.28 -17.80 7.39
CA GLU A 401 -24.51 -19.04 7.21
C GLU A 401 -24.00 -19.19 5.77
N GLY A 402 -22.69 -19.42 5.60
CA GLY A 402 -22.04 -19.52 4.30
C GLY A 402 -21.41 -18.21 3.77
N ASP A 403 -21.57 -17.07 4.43
CA ASP A 403 -20.75 -15.88 4.10
C ASP A 403 -19.26 -16.16 4.40
N PHE A 404 -18.36 -15.71 3.52
CA PHE A 404 -16.93 -16.07 3.55
C PHE A 404 -16.20 -15.62 4.83
N VAL A 405 -16.50 -14.42 5.34
CA VAL A 405 -15.84 -13.82 6.51
C VAL A 405 -16.84 -13.08 7.38
N VAL A 406 -16.79 -13.32 8.68
CA VAL A 406 -17.54 -12.56 9.69
C VAL A 406 -16.64 -11.54 10.39
N GLN A 407 -17.18 -10.37 10.72
CA GLN A 407 -16.51 -9.34 11.51
C GLN A 407 -17.40 -8.83 12.64
N TRP A 408 -16.79 -8.47 13.76
CA TRP A 408 -17.46 -8.03 14.98
C TRP A 408 -16.82 -6.75 15.56
N GLY A 409 -16.42 -5.81 14.70
CA GLY A 409 -15.72 -4.57 15.11
C GLY A 409 -16.49 -3.65 16.08
N ASP A 410 -17.78 -3.90 16.32
CA ASP A 410 -18.58 -3.25 17.37
C ASP A 410 -18.47 -3.91 18.77
N CYS A 411 -17.65 -4.95 18.93
CA CYS A 411 -17.42 -5.60 20.21
C CYS A 411 -16.63 -4.72 21.20
N LYS A 412 -16.70 -5.11 22.48
CA LYS A 412 -15.78 -4.70 23.55
C LYS A 412 -15.37 -5.94 24.34
N ALA A 413 -14.16 -5.97 24.86
CA ALA A 413 -13.74 -7.06 25.74
C ALA A 413 -14.61 -7.08 27.02
N PRO A 414 -15.01 -8.26 27.55
CA PRO A 414 -14.65 -9.61 27.12
C PRO A 414 -15.54 -10.19 25.99
N ALA A 415 -16.62 -9.52 25.59
CA ALA A 415 -17.59 -10.05 24.62
C ALA A 415 -16.98 -10.37 23.24
N CYS A 416 -15.90 -9.71 22.84
CA CYS A 416 -15.15 -10.04 21.62
C CYS A 416 -14.72 -11.52 21.57
N GLU A 417 -14.22 -12.07 22.68
CA GLU A 417 -13.78 -13.48 22.76
C GLU A 417 -14.96 -14.46 22.83
N GLN A 418 -16.10 -14.02 23.36
CA GLN A 418 -17.33 -14.82 23.35
C GLN A 418 -17.87 -14.98 21.91
N ILE A 419 -17.83 -13.91 21.12
CA ILE A 419 -18.20 -13.92 19.70
C ILE A 419 -17.20 -14.76 18.88
N LEU A 420 -15.89 -14.61 19.11
CA LEU A 420 -14.85 -15.45 18.52
C LEU A 420 -15.11 -16.94 18.78
N ASN A 421 -15.29 -17.33 20.04
CA ASN A 421 -15.53 -18.72 20.42
C ASN A 421 -16.85 -19.27 19.82
N GLN A 422 -17.88 -18.43 19.64
CA GLN A 422 -19.11 -18.83 18.96
C GLN A 422 -18.86 -19.19 17.48
N TYR A 423 -18.06 -18.39 16.76
CA TYR A 423 -17.79 -18.60 15.34
C TYR A 423 -16.68 -19.63 15.05
N ASP A 424 -15.70 -19.80 15.94
CA ASP A 424 -14.61 -20.78 15.80
C ASP A 424 -15.14 -22.21 15.66
N MET A 425 -16.21 -22.54 16.40
CA MET A 425 -16.93 -23.82 16.29
C MET A 425 -17.68 -24.02 14.96
N LEU A 426 -17.87 -22.96 14.17
CA LEU A 426 -18.66 -22.94 12.93
C LEU A 426 -17.79 -22.75 11.67
N VAL A 427 -16.46 -22.77 11.79
CA VAL A 427 -15.54 -22.63 10.66
C VAL A 427 -15.60 -23.86 9.76
N LYS A 428 -16.11 -23.68 8.52
CA LYS A 428 -16.08 -24.69 7.46
C LYS A 428 -14.64 -24.87 6.97
N LYS A 429 -14.04 -26.01 7.31
CA LYS A 429 -12.75 -26.47 6.74
C LYS A 429 -13.01 -27.29 5.46
N PRO A 430 -12.06 -27.38 4.51
CA PRO A 430 -12.27 -28.13 3.29
C PRO A 430 -12.45 -29.63 3.58
N SER A 431 -13.31 -30.29 2.82
CA SER A 431 -13.42 -31.76 2.86
C SER A 431 -12.16 -32.40 2.28
N LYS A 432 -11.63 -33.41 2.97
CA LYS A 432 -10.49 -34.22 2.51
C LYS A 432 -10.86 -35.14 1.35
#